data_AF-A0A6I4W4G1-F1
#
_entry.id   AF-A0A6I4W4G1-F1
#
_cell.length_a   1.000
_cell.length_b   1.000
_cell.length_c   1.000
_cell.angle_alpha   90.00
_cell.angle_beta   90.00
_cell.angle_gamma   90.00
#
_symmetry.space_group_name_H-M   'P 1'
#
loop_
_entity.id
_entity.type
_entity.pdbx_description
1 polymer ?
#
loop_
_entity_poly.entity_id
_entity_poly.type
_entity_poly.pdbx_seq_one_letter_code
_entity_poly.pdbx_strand_id
1 'polypeptide(L)'
;MKLRSLLTTAAFGAALAVPAVVAATPASAAPTGCTASDDEIYAEAPANLSGQNGDLLACQETKLSNIPGDVPMKAWKVRYVSTDAKGKKVPVTGTVAIPTAPWTKGGSRPTVAFNPGTLGSGAQCAFSKQLAGHFVDMYEGANLTLFLQAGDAIAATDGMGYIKNAVHPYVNGADAGHSLLDIVRTSRQIPGGDLKADGKVGISGYSEGGHAALWGAQLAKSYAPELNVVGAAAGGVPGDLKLTAKQLNGSFFAGFLADALIGLKYQYPELPFDQLMNDAGRQAEKDVKSNCLFGTLAVFLGAKVENFSTNHLTLDQLYQVKASNGRTGGEIIDDQKLGVDIGPAGSGAKYEIGFPVFQYRGWLEEIIPHETEDGTKNAYCKAGINTTWKNTYPTEHLSTDWGAAGDVTSFLNDRFLGKDVKSTC
;
A
#
# COMPACT_ATOMS: atom_id res chain seq x y z
N MET A 1 -25.87 -35.67 -77.70
CA MET A 1 -26.43 -34.39 -78.22
C MET A 1 -27.73 -34.09 -77.48
N LYS A 2 -27.84 -32.87 -76.93
CA LYS A 2 -28.99 -32.22 -76.26
C LYS A 2 -29.19 -32.42 -74.74
N LEU A 3 -28.86 -31.32 -74.05
CA LEU A 3 -29.38 -30.77 -72.79
C LEU A 3 -30.89 -31.01 -72.58
N ARG A 4 -31.28 -31.24 -71.32
CA ARG A 4 -32.43 -30.55 -70.69
C ARG A 4 -32.13 -30.24 -69.23
N SER A 5 -32.13 -28.95 -68.92
CA SER A 5 -32.00 -28.33 -67.60
C SER A 5 -33.37 -28.30 -66.91
N LEU A 6 -33.41 -28.61 -65.61
CA LEU A 6 -34.54 -28.33 -64.71
C LEU A 6 -34.04 -27.37 -63.63
N LEU A 7 -34.61 -26.16 -63.63
CA LEU A 7 -34.44 -25.14 -62.60
C LEU A 7 -35.45 -25.39 -61.47
N THR A 8 -34.96 -25.52 -60.24
CA THR A 8 -35.75 -25.37 -59.02
C THR A 8 -35.21 -24.19 -58.22
N THR A 9 -36.04 -23.15 -58.09
CA THR A 9 -35.79 -21.94 -57.31
C THR A 9 -36.00 -22.24 -55.82
N ALA A 10 -34.96 -22.07 -55.00
CA ALA A 10 -35.07 -22.05 -53.54
C ALA A 10 -34.82 -20.63 -53.03
N ALA A 11 -35.79 -20.07 -52.30
CA ALA A 11 -35.72 -18.74 -51.71
C ALA A 11 -34.85 -18.76 -50.44
N PHE A 12 -33.80 -17.94 -50.40
CA PHE A 12 -33.01 -17.68 -49.19
C PHE A 12 -33.62 -16.50 -48.43
N GLY A 13 -34.15 -16.76 -47.23
CA GLY A 13 -34.46 -15.73 -46.24
C GLY A 13 -33.20 -15.38 -45.46
N ALA A 14 -32.70 -14.15 -45.61
CA ALA A 14 -31.60 -13.63 -44.81
C ALA A 14 -32.13 -13.06 -43.49
N ALA A 15 -31.82 -13.71 -42.36
CA ALA A 15 -32.02 -13.15 -41.04
C ALA A 15 -30.86 -12.20 -40.71
N LEU A 16 -31.14 -10.90 -40.62
CA LEU A 16 -30.20 -9.88 -40.17
C LEU A 16 -30.05 -9.97 -38.64
N ALA A 17 -28.89 -10.41 -38.17
CA ALA A 17 -28.51 -10.30 -36.77
C ALA A 17 -28.03 -8.86 -36.50
N VAL A 18 -28.74 -8.13 -35.65
CA VAL A 18 -28.33 -6.80 -35.17
C VAL A 18 -27.33 -7.00 -34.03
N PRO A 19 -26.11 -6.44 -34.09
CA PRO A 19 -25.16 -6.54 -32.99
C PRO A 19 -25.66 -5.70 -31.81
N ALA A 20 -25.72 -6.31 -30.63
CA ALA A 20 -26.02 -5.60 -29.39
C ALA A 20 -24.87 -4.63 -29.09
N VAL A 21 -25.13 -3.33 -29.20
CA VAL A 21 -24.21 -2.27 -28.77
C VAL A 21 -24.22 -2.28 -27.25
N VAL A 22 -23.16 -2.83 -26.64
CA VAL A 22 -22.92 -2.69 -25.20
C VAL A 22 -22.58 -1.22 -24.94
N ALA A 23 -23.49 -0.47 -24.34
CA ALA A 23 -23.25 0.91 -23.95
C ALA A 23 -22.12 0.94 -22.90
N ALA A 24 -21.01 1.60 -23.22
CA ALA A 24 -19.97 1.89 -22.23
C ALA A 24 -20.57 2.80 -21.15
N THR A 25 -20.45 2.40 -19.89
CA THR A 25 -20.79 3.27 -18.75
C THR A 25 -19.91 4.51 -18.78
N PRO A 26 -20.47 5.73 -18.68
CA PRO A 26 -19.67 6.95 -18.70
C PRO A 26 -18.67 6.94 -17.54
N ALA A 27 -17.43 7.35 -17.81
CA ALA A 27 -16.43 7.59 -16.78
C ALA A 27 -16.99 8.62 -15.77
N SER A 28 -16.83 8.35 -14.47
CA SER A 28 -17.23 9.31 -13.43
C SER A 28 -16.45 10.60 -13.65
N ALA A 29 -17.16 11.73 -13.82
CA ALA A 29 -16.52 13.04 -13.87
C ALA A 29 -15.81 13.31 -12.53
N ALA A 30 -14.65 13.98 -12.59
CA ALA A 30 -13.94 14.40 -11.38
C ALA A 30 -14.86 15.28 -10.50
N PRO A 31 -14.78 15.17 -9.17
CA PRO A 31 -15.63 15.95 -8.28
C PRO A 31 -15.36 17.45 -8.43
N THR A 32 -16.42 18.25 -8.44
CA THR A 32 -16.32 19.73 -8.55
C THR A 32 -16.03 20.41 -7.21
N GLY A 33 -16.12 19.68 -6.10
CA GLY A 33 -15.87 20.15 -4.74
C GLY A 33 -15.72 18.99 -3.76
N CYS A 34 -15.18 19.27 -2.57
CA CYS A 34 -14.92 18.26 -1.54
C CYS A 34 -15.99 18.24 -0.44
N THR A 35 -17.21 17.89 -0.84
CA THR A 35 -18.41 17.89 0.03
C THR A 35 -18.97 16.48 0.30
N ALA A 36 -18.23 15.42 -0.04
CA ALA A 36 -18.67 14.05 0.23
C ALA A 36 -18.82 13.82 1.75
N SER A 37 -19.77 12.97 2.13
CA SER A 37 -19.90 12.46 3.49
C SER A 37 -18.91 11.34 3.78
N ASP A 38 -18.67 11.05 5.06
CA ASP A 38 -17.88 9.88 5.48
C ASP A 38 -18.43 8.57 4.88
N ASP A 39 -19.75 8.43 4.82
CA ASP A 39 -20.39 7.23 4.27
C ASP A 39 -20.09 7.04 2.78
N GLU A 40 -19.93 8.13 2.02
CA GLU A 40 -19.53 8.09 0.62
C GLU A 40 -18.04 7.81 0.45
N ILE A 41 -17.17 8.40 1.29
CA ILE A 41 -15.73 8.15 1.26
C ILE A 41 -15.43 6.67 1.52
N TYR A 42 -16.05 6.08 2.54
CA TYR A 42 -15.80 4.69 2.96
C TYR A 42 -16.84 3.69 2.45
N ALA A 43 -17.63 4.06 1.44
CA ALA A 43 -18.61 3.18 0.82
C ALA A 43 -17.97 1.88 0.33
N GLU A 44 -18.76 0.81 0.29
CA GLU A 44 -18.34 -0.47 -0.29
C GLU A 44 -17.88 -0.27 -1.75
N ALA A 45 -16.98 -1.13 -2.21
CA ALA A 45 -16.53 -1.08 -3.59
C ALA A 45 -17.70 -1.36 -4.55
N PRO A 46 -17.87 -0.55 -5.61
CA PRO A 46 -18.85 -0.90 -6.64
C PRO A 46 -18.42 -2.19 -7.34
N ALA A 47 -19.40 -2.97 -7.84
CA ALA A 47 -19.13 -4.23 -8.54
C ALA A 47 -18.17 -4.05 -9.73
N ASN A 48 -18.31 -2.93 -10.46
CA ASN A 48 -17.41 -2.51 -11.51
C ASN A 48 -16.94 -1.08 -11.22
N LEU A 49 -15.64 -0.90 -11.00
CA LEU A 49 -15.01 0.42 -10.91
C LEU A 49 -14.28 0.73 -12.23
N SER A 50 -14.55 1.90 -12.79
CA SER A 50 -13.84 2.44 -13.96
C SER A 50 -13.03 3.67 -13.56
N GLY A 51 -11.96 3.97 -14.28
CA GLY A 51 -11.11 5.13 -14.06
C GLY A 51 -9.63 4.79 -14.29
N GLN A 52 -8.81 5.82 -14.41
CA GLN A 52 -7.36 5.69 -14.39
C GLN A 52 -6.85 5.57 -12.95
N ASN A 53 -5.65 5.02 -12.81
CA ASN A 53 -4.99 4.96 -11.52
C ASN A 53 -4.75 6.36 -10.96
N GLY A 54 -5.15 6.58 -9.71
CA GLY A 54 -5.09 7.86 -9.05
C GLY A 54 -6.24 8.82 -9.37
N ASP A 55 -7.27 8.42 -10.12
CA ASP A 55 -8.45 9.27 -10.35
C ASP A 55 -9.17 9.54 -9.02
N LEU A 56 -9.42 10.81 -8.73
CA LEU A 56 -10.18 11.23 -7.55
C LEU A 56 -11.68 10.93 -7.74
N LEU A 57 -12.22 10.04 -6.90
CA LEU A 57 -13.63 9.64 -6.93
C LEU A 57 -14.50 10.55 -6.05
N ALA A 58 -14.02 10.84 -4.85
CA ALA A 58 -14.70 11.70 -3.89
C ALA A 58 -13.69 12.32 -2.91
N CYS A 59 -14.01 13.50 -2.38
CA CYS A 59 -13.23 14.12 -1.31
C CYS A 59 -14.14 14.85 -0.33
N GLN A 60 -13.64 14.99 0.89
CA GLN A 60 -14.31 15.65 2.01
C GLN A 60 -13.29 16.51 2.76
N GLU A 61 -13.53 17.81 2.87
CA GLU A 61 -12.73 18.66 3.77
C GLU A 61 -12.78 18.16 5.21
N THR A 62 -11.64 18.15 5.89
CA THR A 62 -11.55 17.63 7.25
C THR A 62 -10.52 18.38 8.10
N LYS A 63 -10.64 18.24 9.42
CA LYS A 63 -9.61 18.66 10.38
C LYS A 63 -8.85 17.42 10.83
N LEU A 64 -7.52 17.45 10.73
CA LEU A 64 -6.67 16.39 11.27
C LEU A 64 -6.38 16.67 12.76
N SER A 65 -7.33 16.32 13.63
CA SER A 65 -7.24 16.62 15.06
C SER A 65 -6.14 15.85 15.79
N ASN A 66 -5.63 14.76 15.19
CA ASN A 66 -4.57 13.93 15.78
C ASN A 66 -3.19 14.17 15.15
N ILE A 67 -3.02 15.30 14.46
CA ILE A 67 -1.71 15.86 14.12
C ILE A 67 -1.32 16.84 15.25
N PRO A 68 -0.29 16.53 16.06
CA PRO A 68 0.13 17.43 17.13
C PRO A 68 0.82 18.69 16.59
N GLY A 69 0.84 19.76 17.40
CA GLY A 69 1.60 20.98 17.12
C GLY A 69 0.86 22.05 16.30
N ASP A 70 -0.46 21.94 16.14
CA ASP A 70 -1.35 22.97 15.57
C ASP A 70 -0.87 23.56 14.22
N VAL A 71 -0.27 22.73 13.37
CA VAL A 71 0.26 23.18 12.07
C VAL A 71 -0.89 23.67 11.18
N PRO A 72 -0.92 24.95 10.76
CA PRO A 72 -1.98 25.45 9.89
C PRO A 72 -1.95 24.76 8.52
N MET A 73 -3.05 24.09 8.17
CA MET A 73 -3.15 23.31 6.93
C MET A 73 -4.58 23.29 6.38
N LYS A 74 -4.71 22.97 5.09
CA LYS A 74 -5.93 22.42 4.51
C LYS A 74 -5.79 20.91 4.43
N ALA A 75 -6.85 20.16 4.75
CA ALA A 75 -6.83 18.71 4.69
C ALA A 75 -8.13 18.13 4.16
N TRP A 76 -8.01 16.97 3.53
CA TRP A 76 -9.11 16.24 2.93
C TRP A 76 -8.98 14.75 3.20
N LYS A 77 -10.10 14.10 3.50
CA LYS A 77 -10.25 12.66 3.25
C LYS A 77 -10.59 12.47 1.78
N VAL A 78 -9.99 11.47 1.16
CA VAL A 78 -10.14 11.20 -0.27
C VAL A 78 -10.50 9.74 -0.51
N ARG A 79 -11.24 9.51 -1.58
CA ARG A 79 -11.49 8.20 -2.17
C ARG A 79 -11.01 8.26 -3.61
N TYR A 80 -10.21 7.28 -4.04
CA TYR A 80 -9.57 7.28 -5.34
C TYR A 80 -9.44 5.89 -5.94
N VAL A 81 -9.20 5.82 -7.24
CA VAL A 81 -8.98 4.57 -7.97
C VAL A 81 -7.53 4.11 -7.78
N SER A 82 -7.34 2.86 -7.38
CA SER A 82 -6.06 2.15 -7.44
C SER A 82 -6.23 0.84 -8.23
N THR A 83 -5.18 0.03 -8.30
CA THR A 83 -5.18 -1.29 -8.92
C THR A 83 -4.61 -2.33 -7.95
N ASP A 84 -5.29 -3.47 -7.80
CA ASP A 84 -4.77 -4.59 -7.00
C ASP A 84 -3.65 -5.37 -7.73
N ALA A 85 -3.00 -6.29 -7.02
CA ALA A 85 -1.90 -7.11 -7.51
C ALA A 85 -2.30 -8.01 -8.71
N LYS A 86 -3.60 -8.15 -8.99
CA LYS A 86 -4.17 -8.92 -10.10
C LYS A 86 -4.64 -8.04 -11.26
N GLY A 87 -4.45 -6.72 -11.17
CA GLY A 87 -4.79 -5.77 -12.22
C GLY A 87 -6.23 -5.24 -12.16
N LYS A 88 -7.01 -5.58 -11.13
CA LYS A 88 -8.40 -5.12 -10.97
C LYS A 88 -8.43 -3.71 -10.36
N LYS A 89 -9.29 -2.84 -10.90
CA LYS A 89 -9.56 -1.52 -10.32
C LYS A 89 -10.32 -1.64 -9.01
N VAL A 90 -9.85 -0.89 -8.01
CA VAL A 90 -10.35 -0.95 -6.63
C VAL A 90 -10.33 0.46 -6.03
N PRO A 91 -11.35 0.83 -5.22
CA PRO A 91 -11.34 2.11 -4.55
C PRO A 91 -10.49 2.03 -3.27
N VAL A 92 -9.69 3.07 -3.05
CA VAL A 92 -8.83 3.24 -1.88
C VAL A 92 -9.13 4.58 -1.24
N THR A 93 -8.88 4.70 0.06
CA THR A 93 -9.06 5.94 0.81
C THR A 93 -7.74 6.47 1.36
N GLY A 94 -7.73 7.70 1.82
CA GLY A 94 -6.56 8.31 2.43
C GLY A 94 -6.78 9.76 2.81
N THR A 95 -5.69 10.42 3.19
CA THR A 95 -5.64 11.81 3.60
C THR A 95 -4.67 12.59 2.73
N VAL A 96 -5.10 13.76 2.26
CA VAL A 96 -4.21 14.77 1.68
C VAL A 96 -4.18 15.98 2.60
N ALA A 97 -3.00 16.48 2.94
CA ALA A 97 -2.81 17.66 3.78
C ALA A 97 -1.76 18.61 3.18
N ILE A 98 -2.08 19.90 3.13
CA ILE A 98 -1.25 20.94 2.54
C ILE A 98 -1.08 22.08 3.55
N PRO A 99 0.15 22.41 3.99
CA PRO A 99 0.39 23.56 4.85
C PRO A 99 -0.10 24.86 4.20
N THR A 100 -0.76 25.74 4.97
CA THR A 100 -1.25 27.02 4.44
C THR A 100 -0.15 28.05 4.25
N ALA A 101 0.99 27.89 4.93
CA ALA A 101 2.17 28.72 4.73
C ALA A 101 2.66 28.59 3.28
N PRO A 102 2.94 29.70 2.56
CA PRO A 102 3.42 29.65 1.18
C PRO A 102 4.69 28.81 1.03
N TRP A 103 4.80 28.05 -0.05
CA TRP A 103 6.05 27.36 -0.39
C TRP A 103 7.06 28.36 -0.96
N THR A 104 8.19 28.54 -0.28
CA THR A 104 9.21 29.56 -0.62
C THR A 104 10.54 28.98 -1.10
N LYS A 105 10.71 27.65 -1.12
CA LYS A 105 11.99 27.00 -1.45
C LYS A 105 12.19 26.76 -2.97
N GLY A 106 11.39 27.41 -3.81
CA GLY A 106 11.45 27.32 -5.28
C GLY A 106 10.74 26.09 -5.86
N GLY A 107 10.32 26.19 -7.13
CA GLY A 107 9.54 25.16 -7.82
C GLY A 107 8.18 24.90 -7.17
N SER A 108 7.58 23.75 -7.52
CA SER A 108 6.32 23.28 -6.94
C SER A 108 6.54 22.66 -5.56
N ARG A 109 5.58 22.87 -4.64
CA ARG A 109 5.62 22.26 -3.30
C ARG A 109 5.72 20.73 -3.42
N PRO A 110 6.70 20.08 -2.75
CA PRO A 110 6.84 18.63 -2.80
C PRO A 110 5.72 17.95 -2.01
N THR A 111 5.56 16.65 -2.25
CA THR A 111 4.62 15.80 -1.52
C THR A 111 5.32 14.57 -1.00
N VAL A 112 5.11 14.27 0.27
CA VAL A 112 5.49 12.98 0.87
C VAL A 112 4.33 12.02 0.70
N ALA A 113 4.55 10.98 -0.09
CA ALA A 113 3.70 9.79 -0.14
C ALA A 113 3.97 8.97 1.12
N PHE A 114 2.96 8.83 1.97
CA PHE A 114 3.10 8.17 3.26
C PHE A 114 2.20 6.95 3.35
N ASN A 115 2.76 5.81 3.78
CA ASN A 115 1.98 4.64 4.20
C ASN A 115 2.27 4.42 5.69
N PRO A 116 1.25 4.35 6.55
CA PRO A 116 1.46 4.06 7.96
C PRO A 116 2.01 2.65 8.17
N GLY A 117 2.59 2.41 9.34
CA GLY A 117 2.76 1.04 9.81
C GLY A 117 1.42 0.40 10.20
N THR A 118 1.49 -0.77 10.86
CA THR A 118 0.34 -1.61 11.10
C THR A 118 -0.71 -0.95 11.99
N LEU A 119 -1.93 -0.76 11.47
CA LEU A 119 -3.09 -0.28 12.24
C LEU A 119 -4.15 -1.38 12.47
N GLY A 120 -3.92 -2.59 11.94
CA GLY A 120 -4.87 -3.71 11.93
C GLY A 120 -5.77 -3.71 10.68
N SER A 121 -6.55 -4.77 10.49
CA SER A 121 -7.21 -5.05 9.20
C SER A 121 -8.67 -4.60 9.10
N GLY A 122 -9.26 -4.11 10.19
CA GLY A 122 -10.65 -3.63 10.22
C GLY A 122 -10.84 -2.27 9.53
N ALA A 123 -12.00 -2.06 8.89
CA ALA A 123 -12.29 -0.82 8.18
C ALA A 123 -12.30 0.44 9.07
N GLN A 124 -12.53 0.29 10.38
CA GLN A 124 -12.44 1.37 11.36
C GLN A 124 -11.00 1.80 11.66
N CYS A 125 -10.01 0.98 11.33
CA CYS A 125 -8.60 1.21 11.61
C CYS A 125 -7.91 2.13 10.60
N ALA A 126 -8.62 2.50 9.52
CA ALA A 126 -8.17 3.39 8.46
C ALA A 126 -7.44 4.62 9.02
N PHE A 127 -6.20 4.86 8.57
CA PHE A 127 -5.36 5.94 9.08
C PHE A 127 -6.01 7.32 8.92
N SER A 128 -6.72 7.55 7.82
CA SER A 128 -7.45 8.77 7.52
C SER A 128 -8.59 9.05 8.50
N LYS A 129 -9.27 8.02 9.01
CA LYS A 129 -10.25 8.14 10.12
C LYS A 129 -9.53 8.52 11.41
N GLN A 130 -8.43 7.81 11.70
CA GLN A 130 -7.68 8.00 12.94
C GLN A 130 -7.05 9.40 12.99
N LEU A 131 -6.52 9.93 11.89
CA LEU A 131 -6.00 11.31 11.82
C LEU A 131 -7.10 12.37 12.04
N ALA A 132 -8.32 12.10 11.56
CA ALA A 132 -9.47 13.00 11.61
C ALA A 132 -10.30 12.91 12.92
N GLY A 133 -9.77 12.29 13.98
CA GLY A 133 -10.37 12.32 15.31
C GLY A 133 -11.06 11.02 15.75
N HIS A 134 -11.18 10.02 14.87
CA HIS A 134 -11.60 8.66 15.26
C HIS A 134 -10.40 7.85 15.74
N PHE A 135 -9.69 8.37 16.74
CA PHE A 135 -8.48 7.76 17.26
C PHE A 135 -8.79 6.37 17.85
N VAL A 136 -8.01 5.36 17.47
CA VAL A 136 -8.03 4.04 18.11
C VAL A 136 -6.64 3.77 18.68
N ASP A 137 -5.64 3.63 17.81
CA ASP A 137 -4.28 3.20 18.15
C ASP A 137 -3.20 3.71 17.19
N MET A 138 -3.52 4.68 16.34
CA MET A 138 -2.56 5.36 15.47
C MET A 138 -1.40 5.98 16.26
N TYR A 139 -0.18 5.88 15.71
CA TYR A 139 1.04 6.32 16.38
C TYR A 139 1.97 7.24 15.56
N GLU A 140 1.67 7.52 14.29
CA GLU A 140 2.57 8.26 13.36
C GLU A 140 2.16 9.73 13.13
N GLY A 141 1.22 10.27 13.90
CA GLY A 141 0.77 11.66 13.76
C GLY A 141 1.91 12.67 13.96
N ALA A 142 2.83 12.40 14.89
CA ALA A 142 4.01 13.24 15.13
C ALA A 142 5.02 13.19 13.97
N ASN A 143 5.15 12.06 13.27
CA ASN A 143 6.00 11.93 12.09
C ASN A 143 5.47 12.83 10.97
N LEU A 144 4.14 12.81 10.75
CA LEU A 144 3.49 13.70 9.79
C LEU A 144 3.63 15.18 10.16
N THR A 145 3.61 15.52 11.45
CA THR A 145 3.87 16.90 11.91
C THR A 145 5.20 17.42 11.39
N LEU A 146 6.27 16.61 11.38
CA LEU A 146 7.60 17.07 10.96
C LEU A 146 7.64 17.43 9.46
N PHE A 147 7.02 16.62 8.60
CA PHE A 147 6.90 16.95 7.17
C PHE A 147 6.07 18.22 6.94
N LEU A 148 4.93 18.34 7.64
CA LEU A 148 4.05 19.51 7.52
C LEU A 148 4.75 20.80 8.02
N GLN A 149 5.52 20.71 9.12
CA GLN A 149 6.34 21.82 9.63
C GLN A 149 7.50 22.18 8.69
N ALA A 150 8.05 21.20 7.97
CA ALA A 150 9.03 21.45 6.92
C ALA A 150 8.43 22.14 5.68
N GLY A 151 7.09 22.25 5.62
CA GLY A 151 6.35 22.87 4.51
C GLY A 151 6.00 21.89 3.40
N ASP A 152 6.25 20.60 3.60
CA ASP A 152 5.91 19.56 2.62
C ASP A 152 4.41 19.26 2.68
N ALA A 153 3.80 18.92 1.55
CA ALA A 153 2.45 18.35 1.58
C ALA A 153 2.52 16.86 1.90
N ILE A 154 1.45 16.32 2.49
CA ILE A 154 1.31 14.89 2.76
C ILE A 154 0.21 14.31 1.88
N ALA A 155 0.50 13.16 1.27
CA ALA A 155 -0.46 12.27 0.65
C ALA A 155 -0.35 10.91 1.35
N ALA A 156 -1.11 10.73 2.43
CA ALA A 156 -1.10 9.52 3.24
C ALA A 156 -2.20 8.57 2.77
N THR A 157 -1.84 7.39 2.31
CA THR A 157 -2.81 6.37 1.91
C THR A 157 -3.29 5.58 3.14
N ASP A 158 -4.55 5.15 3.15
CA ASP A 158 -4.97 4.09 4.08
C ASP A 158 -4.45 2.73 3.62
N GLY A 159 -4.12 2.57 2.33
CA GLY A 159 -3.99 1.26 1.71
C GLY A 159 -5.35 0.64 1.41
N MET A 160 -5.34 -0.46 0.66
CA MET A 160 -6.57 -1.15 0.29
C MET A 160 -7.29 -1.78 1.48
N GLY A 161 -8.60 -1.99 1.34
CA GLY A 161 -9.36 -2.80 2.30
C GLY A 161 -9.95 -2.07 3.50
N TYR A 162 -9.72 -0.76 3.63
CA TYR A 162 -10.24 0.05 4.74
C TYR A 162 -11.62 0.69 4.51
N ILE A 163 -12.41 0.11 3.59
CA ILE A 163 -13.78 0.52 3.25
C ILE A 163 -14.79 -0.53 3.74
N LYS A 164 -16.08 -0.21 3.71
CA LYS A 164 -17.15 -1.15 4.09
C LYS A 164 -17.01 -2.48 3.31
N ASN A 165 -17.15 -3.60 4.03
CA ASN A 165 -17.13 -4.97 3.51
C ASN A 165 -15.83 -5.39 2.77
N ALA A 166 -14.73 -4.65 2.94
CA ALA A 166 -13.42 -5.03 2.44
C ALA A 166 -12.51 -5.50 3.59
N VAL A 167 -11.39 -6.12 3.24
CA VAL A 167 -10.35 -6.57 4.18
C VAL A 167 -9.02 -6.07 3.65
N HIS A 168 -8.21 -5.52 4.54
CA HIS A 168 -6.86 -5.06 4.20
C HIS A 168 -5.97 -6.23 3.75
N PRO A 169 -5.40 -6.22 2.53
CA PRO A 169 -4.46 -7.23 2.08
C PRO A 169 -3.08 -6.94 2.70
N TYR A 170 -3.00 -7.11 4.03
CA TYR A 170 -1.83 -6.80 4.86
C TYR A 170 -0.54 -7.35 4.24
N VAL A 171 0.48 -6.48 4.16
CA VAL A 171 1.81 -6.73 3.54
C VAL A 171 1.81 -7.27 2.09
N ASN A 172 0.73 -7.06 1.31
CA ASN A 172 0.80 -7.24 -0.13
C ASN A 172 1.52 -6.05 -0.79
N GLY A 173 2.65 -6.35 -1.42
CA GLY A 173 3.58 -5.33 -1.89
C GLY A 173 3.07 -4.52 -3.08
N ALA A 174 2.53 -5.20 -4.10
CA ALA A 174 2.00 -4.51 -5.28
C ALA A 174 0.81 -3.63 -4.91
N ASP A 175 -0.08 -4.17 -4.07
CA ASP A 175 -1.24 -3.50 -3.52
C ASP A 175 -0.88 -2.20 -2.77
N ALA A 176 0.09 -2.30 -1.86
CA ALA A 176 0.54 -1.18 -1.05
C ALA A 176 1.29 -0.13 -1.90
N GLY A 177 2.16 -0.57 -2.80
CA GLY A 177 2.92 0.32 -3.68
C GLY A 177 2.04 1.08 -4.68
N HIS A 178 1.05 0.43 -5.30
CA HIS A 178 0.09 1.09 -6.17
C HIS A 178 -0.70 2.15 -5.41
N SER A 179 -1.27 1.80 -4.25
CA SER A 179 -2.03 2.73 -3.40
C SER A 179 -1.19 3.94 -2.98
N LEU A 180 0.08 3.72 -2.62
CA LEU A 180 1.00 4.77 -2.20
C LEU A 180 1.39 5.74 -3.33
N LEU A 181 1.50 5.26 -4.57
CA LEU A 181 1.77 6.12 -5.74
C LEU A 181 0.48 6.82 -6.22
N ASP A 182 -0.66 6.14 -6.16
CA ASP A 182 -1.95 6.67 -6.62
C ASP A 182 -2.54 7.74 -5.71
N ILE A 183 -2.26 7.71 -4.40
CA ILE A 183 -2.63 8.83 -3.51
C ILE A 183 -1.90 10.13 -3.90
N VAL A 184 -0.68 10.04 -4.45
CA VAL A 184 0.04 11.22 -4.95
C VAL A 184 -0.62 11.78 -6.19
N ARG A 185 -1.02 10.93 -7.16
CA ARG A 185 -1.80 11.35 -8.34
C ARG A 185 -3.11 12.02 -7.91
N THR A 186 -3.80 11.42 -6.94
CA THR A 186 -5.03 11.93 -6.36
C THR A 186 -4.83 13.30 -5.73
N SER A 187 -3.72 13.51 -5.02
CA SER A 187 -3.41 14.80 -4.36
C SER A 187 -3.32 15.99 -5.33
N ARG A 188 -3.09 15.74 -6.63
CA ARG A 188 -3.00 16.79 -7.66
C ARG A 188 -4.36 17.17 -8.25
N GLN A 189 -5.41 16.45 -7.89
CA GLN A 189 -6.75 16.59 -8.46
C GLN A 189 -7.76 17.21 -7.49
N ILE A 190 -7.35 17.51 -6.25
CA ILE A 190 -8.24 18.01 -5.19
C ILE A 190 -8.76 19.41 -5.54
N PRO A 191 -10.09 19.62 -5.65
CA PRO A 191 -10.68 20.95 -5.77
C PRO A 191 -10.26 21.84 -4.60
N GLY A 192 -9.67 23.01 -4.90
CA GLY A 192 -9.17 23.95 -3.88
C GLY A 192 -7.78 23.61 -3.31
N GLY A 193 -7.17 22.50 -3.76
CA GLY A 193 -5.75 22.22 -3.60
C GLY A 193 -4.90 22.98 -4.63
N ASP A 194 -3.61 23.17 -4.33
CA ASP A 194 -2.67 23.94 -5.16
C ASP A 194 -1.44 23.14 -5.64
N LEU A 195 -1.41 21.85 -5.31
CA LEU A 195 -0.39 20.89 -5.70
C LEU A 195 -0.29 20.71 -7.22
N LYS A 196 0.94 20.74 -7.75
CA LYS A 196 1.21 20.69 -9.20
C LYS A 196 1.73 19.32 -9.64
N ALA A 197 1.52 18.99 -10.91
CA ALA A 197 1.94 17.71 -11.50
C ALA A 197 3.48 17.53 -11.54
N ASP A 198 4.24 18.61 -11.61
CA ASP A 198 5.71 18.61 -11.61
C ASP A 198 6.33 18.60 -10.20
N GLY A 199 5.50 18.61 -9.15
CA GLY A 199 5.94 18.55 -7.76
C GLY A 199 6.74 17.27 -7.47
N LYS A 200 7.89 17.44 -6.81
CA LYS A 200 8.72 16.31 -6.38
C LYS A 200 7.99 15.43 -5.37
N VAL A 201 8.28 14.14 -5.40
CA VAL A 201 7.67 13.12 -4.54
C VAL A 201 8.73 12.46 -3.70
N GLY A 202 8.50 12.40 -2.39
CA GLY A 202 9.28 11.60 -1.45
C GLY A 202 8.40 10.47 -0.95
N ILE A 203 8.94 9.26 -0.84
CA ILE A 203 8.18 8.10 -0.31
C ILE A 203 8.64 7.84 1.12
N SER A 204 7.72 7.60 2.05
CA SER A 204 8.04 7.31 3.45
C SER A 204 7.09 6.27 4.05
N GLY A 205 7.63 5.43 4.93
CA GLY A 205 6.84 4.56 5.81
C GLY A 205 7.73 3.72 6.73
N TYR A 206 7.13 3.15 7.77
CA TYR A 206 7.82 2.32 8.76
C TYR A 206 7.07 1.01 9.03
N SER A 207 7.77 -0.07 9.37
CA SER A 207 7.17 -1.39 9.59
C SER A 207 6.46 -1.91 8.32
N GLU A 208 5.17 -2.24 8.37
CA GLU A 208 4.34 -2.46 7.17
C GLU A 208 4.46 -1.30 6.17
N GLY A 209 4.40 -0.05 6.64
CA GLY A 209 4.59 1.13 5.80
C GLY A 209 5.99 1.20 5.18
N GLY A 210 6.99 0.61 5.84
CA GLY A 210 8.35 0.47 5.31
C GLY A 210 8.42 -0.52 4.15
N HIS A 211 7.69 -1.64 4.26
CA HIS A 211 7.51 -2.58 3.15
C HIS A 211 6.79 -1.93 1.98
N ALA A 212 5.70 -1.21 2.25
CA ALA A 212 4.97 -0.45 1.26
C ALA A 212 5.82 0.64 0.59
N ALA A 213 6.66 1.35 1.36
CA ALA A 213 7.55 2.38 0.85
C ALA A 213 8.58 1.83 -0.14
N LEU A 214 9.20 0.68 0.17
CA LEU A 214 10.13 0.04 -0.76
C LEU A 214 9.43 -0.59 -1.97
N TRP A 215 8.21 -1.12 -1.82
CA TRP A 215 7.42 -1.54 -2.98
C TRP A 215 7.01 -0.36 -3.88
N GLY A 216 6.58 0.75 -3.29
CA GLY A 216 6.32 2.00 -4.00
C GLY A 216 7.56 2.50 -4.74
N ALA A 217 8.75 2.39 -4.13
CA ALA A 217 10.01 2.73 -4.78
C ALA A 217 10.30 1.82 -5.99
N GLN A 218 10.16 0.50 -5.83
CA GLN A 218 10.36 -0.49 -6.90
C GLN A 218 9.38 -0.29 -8.07
N LEU A 219 8.14 0.09 -7.78
CA LEU A 219 7.07 0.26 -8.77
C LEU A 219 7.04 1.64 -9.42
N ALA A 220 7.68 2.65 -8.82
CA ALA A 220 7.60 4.04 -9.27
C ALA A 220 7.83 4.18 -10.78
N LYS A 221 8.88 3.55 -11.33
CA LYS A 221 9.21 3.67 -12.75
C LYS A 221 8.25 2.93 -13.68
N SER A 222 7.79 1.74 -13.31
CA SER A 222 6.95 0.90 -14.18
C SER A 222 5.46 1.20 -14.06
N TYR A 223 5.00 1.66 -12.89
CA TYR A 223 3.59 1.93 -12.60
C TYR A 223 3.22 3.41 -12.65
N ALA A 224 4.13 4.29 -12.20
CA ALA A 224 3.91 5.74 -12.15
C ALA A 224 5.07 6.57 -12.70
N PRO A 225 5.49 6.32 -13.96
CA PRO A 225 6.68 6.94 -14.56
C PRO A 225 6.60 8.47 -14.64
N GLU A 226 5.41 9.05 -14.57
CA GLU A 226 5.18 10.50 -14.59
C GLU A 226 5.41 11.18 -13.24
N LEU A 227 5.44 10.42 -12.13
CA LEU A 227 5.74 10.98 -10.81
C LEU A 227 7.24 11.22 -10.65
N ASN A 228 7.60 12.45 -10.29
CA ASN A 228 8.99 12.84 -10.04
C ASN A 228 9.44 12.38 -8.64
N VAL A 229 9.64 11.07 -8.47
CA VAL A 229 10.14 10.49 -7.22
C VAL A 229 11.63 10.80 -7.07
N VAL A 230 11.98 11.52 -6.00
CA VAL A 230 13.37 11.99 -5.75
C VAL A 230 14.03 11.32 -4.55
N GLY A 231 13.29 10.53 -3.79
CA GLY A 231 13.84 9.67 -2.74
C GLY A 231 12.78 8.84 -2.02
N ALA A 232 13.22 7.77 -1.38
CA ALA A 232 12.40 6.93 -0.53
C ALA A 232 13.09 6.70 0.82
N ALA A 233 12.34 6.76 1.92
CA ALA A 233 12.79 6.41 3.25
C ALA A 233 11.91 5.29 3.80
N ALA A 234 12.53 4.21 4.30
CA ALA A 234 11.81 3.05 4.80
C ALA A 234 12.54 2.45 6.00
N GLY A 235 11.83 2.21 7.10
CA GLY A 235 12.43 1.60 8.29
C GLY A 235 11.66 0.40 8.83
N GLY A 236 12.33 -0.42 9.64
CA GLY A 236 11.73 -1.61 10.27
C GLY A 236 11.15 -2.59 9.24
N VAL A 237 11.86 -2.83 8.13
CA VAL A 237 11.25 -3.33 6.90
C VAL A 237 11.11 -4.87 6.88
N PRO A 238 9.88 -5.44 6.82
CA PRO A 238 9.68 -6.88 6.62
C PRO A 238 9.91 -7.29 5.15
N GLY A 239 11.16 -7.25 4.68
CA GLY A 239 11.51 -7.57 3.29
C GLY A 239 11.43 -9.05 2.87
N ASP A 240 11.47 -10.00 3.79
CA ASP A 240 11.26 -11.43 3.59
C ASP A 240 10.17 -11.93 4.55
N LEU A 241 8.96 -12.07 4.02
CA LEU A 241 7.79 -12.42 4.83
C LEU A 241 7.86 -13.84 5.44
N LYS A 242 8.66 -14.76 4.90
CA LYS A 242 8.83 -16.10 5.51
C LYS A 242 9.69 -16.03 6.76
N LEU A 243 10.78 -15.24 6.72
CA LEU A 243 11.59 -14.97 7.91
C LEU A 243 10.77 -14.24 8.98
N THR A 244 10.02 -13.21 8.58
CA THR A 244 9.13 -12.48 9.49
C THR A 244 8.06 -13.40 10.08
N ALA A 245 7.38 -14.22 9.28
CA ALA A 245 6.37 -15.16 9.77
C ALA A 245 6.93 -16.13 10.81
N LYS A 246 8.16 -16.63 10.61
CA LYS A 246 8.84 -17.51 11.57
C LYS A 246 9.08 -16.82 12.92
N GLN A 247 9.49 -15.56 12.91
CA GLN A 247 9.70 -14.77 14.13
C GLN A 247 8.39 -14.48 14.87
N LEU A 248 7.32 -14.20 14.12
CA LEU A 248 6.03 -13.86 14.69
C LEU A 248 5.30 -15.08 15.28
N ASN A 249 5.46 -16.28 14.72
CA ASN A 249 4.70 -17.46 15.13
C ASN A 249 4.97 -17.86 16.59
N GLY A 250 3.96 -17.75 17.45
CA GLY A 250 4.06 -18.02 18.90
C GLY A 250 4.69 -16.90 19.72
N SER A 251 4.96 -15.74 19.13
CA SER A 251 5.54 -14.57 19.81
C SER A 251 4.46 -13.65 20.41
N PHE A 252 4.92 -12.57 21.08
CA PHE A 252 4.04 -11.47 21.51
C PHE A 252 3.32 -10.80 20.32
N PHE A 253 3.93 -10.84 19.13
CA PHE A 253 3.46 -10.15 17.92
C PHE A 253 2.76 -11.08 16.92
N ALA A 254 2.34 -12.29 17.34
CA ALA A 254 1.71 -13.27 16.46
C ALA A 254 0.43 -12.77 15.78
N GLY A 255 -0.19 -11.71 16.29
CA GLY A 255 -1.30 -11.02 15.63
C GLY A 255 -1.00 -10.54 14.20
N PHE A 256 0.22 -10.07 13.94
CA PHE A 256 0.62 -9.63 12.59
C PHE A 256 0.70 -10.80 11.61
N LEU A 257 1.01 -12.01 12.08
CA LEU A 257 0.95 -13.22 11.25
C LEU A 257 -0.52 -13.58 10.92
N ALA A 258 -1.44 -13.37 11.87
CA ALA A 258 -2.86 -13.55 11.60
C ALA A 258 -3.37 -12.53 10.57
N ASP A 259 -3.03 -11.24 10.69
CA ASP A 259 -3.34 -10.22 9.69
C ASP A 259 -2.83 -10.62 8.30
N ALA A 260 -1.57 -11.04 8.19
CA ALA A 260 -0.97 -11.46 6.92
C ALA A 260 -1.69 -12.66 6.29
N LEU A 261 -2.01 -13.70 7.06
CA LEU A 261 -2.69 -14.90 6.55
C LEU A 261 -4.13 -14.58 6.10
N ILE A 262 -4.85 -13.73 6.82
CA ILE A 262 -6.18 -13.29 6.43
C ILE A 262 -6.11 -12.37 5.21
N GLY A 263 -5.16 -11.44 5.14
CA GLY A 263 -4.91 -10.63 3.94
C GLY A 263 -4.65 -11.50 2.70
N LEU A 264 -3.78 -12.52 2.84
CA LEU A 264 -3.53 -13.50 1.79
C LEU A 264 -4.79 -14.28 1.37
N LYS A 265 -5.64 -14.69 2.32
CA LYS A 265 -6.91 -15.35 2.02
C LYS A 265 -7.80 -14.50 1.11
N TYR A 266 -7.90 -13.19 1.37
CA TYR A 266 -8.76 -12.30 0.58
C TYR A 266 -8.15 -11.94 -0.77
N GLN A 267 -6.83 -11.79 -0.85
CA GLN A 267 -6.14 -11.46 -2.08
C GLN A 267 -5.99 -12.66 -3.03
N TYR A 268 -5.84 -13.86 -2.47
CA TYR A 268 -5.61 -15.10 -3.20
C TYR A 268 -6.69 -16.16 -2.90
N PRO A 269 -7.96 -15.95 -3.35
CA PRO A 269 -9.05 -16.91 -3.15
C PRO A 269 -8.81 -18.28 -3.81
N GLU A 270 -7.80 -18.40 -4.68
CA GLU A 270 -7.31 -19.67 -5.21
C GLU A 270 -6.64 -20.57 -4.16
N LEU A 271 -6.21 -20.03 -3.02
CA LEU A 271 -5.72 -20.81 -1.88
C LEU A 271 -6.90 -21.35 -1.07
N PRO A 272 -6.88 -22.64 -0.66
CA PRO A 272 -8.03 -23.30 -0.04
C PRO A 272 -8.21 -22.97 1.46
N PHE A 273 -7.98 -21.72 1.89
CA PHE A 273 -8.01 -21.32 3.30
C PHE A 273 -9.27 -21.80 4.05
N ASP A 274 -10.45 -21.67 3.45
CA ASP A 274 -11.73 -22.09 4.09
C ASP A 274 -11.80 -23.58 4.39
N GLN A 275 -11.12 -24.40 3.58
CA GLN A 275 -11.04 -25.85 3.77
C GLN A 275 -9.98 -26.22 4.82
N LEU A 276 -8.97 -25.36 5.00
CA LEU A 276 -7.88 -25.59 5.94
C LEU A 276 -8.24 -25.17 7.37
N MET A 277 -9.04 -24.12 7.54
CA MET A 277 -9.35 -23.54 8.84
C MET A 277 -10.23 -24.45 9.72
N ASN A 278 -9.88 -24.55 11.00
CA ASN A 278 -10.77 -25.09 12.04
C ASN A 278 -11.71 -23.99 12.60
N ASP A 279 -12.45 -24.28 13.66
CA ASP A 279 -13.34 -23.29 14.29
C ASP A 279 -12.57 -22.08 14.85
N ALA A 280 -11.38 -22.30 15.43
CA ALA A 280 -10.53 -21.23 15.90
C ALA A 280 -10.02 -20.36 14.74
N GLY A 281 -9.68 -20.95 13.59
CA GLY A 281 -9.30 -20.20 12.39
C GLY A 281 -10.44 -19.33 11.84
N ARG A 282 -11.66 -19.87 11.81
CA ARG A 282 -12.85 -19.09 11.44
C ARG A 282 -13.16 -17.96 12.43
N GLN A 283 -12.87 -18.16 13.72
CA GLN A 283 -13.00 -17.09 14.71
C GLN A 283 -11.90 -16.04 14.55
N ALA A 284 -10.66 -16.47 14.32
CA ALA A 284 -9.53 -15.59 14.06
C ALA A 284 -9.78 -14.66 12.85
N GLU A 285 -10.39 -15.15 11.78
CA GLU A 285 -10.81 -14.32 10.66
C GLU A 285 -11.75 -13.19 11.08
N LYS A 286 -12.73 -13.50 11.95
CA LYS A 286 -13.66 -12.47 12.45
C LYS A 286 -12.93 -11.46 13.32
N ASP A 287 -12.05 -11.93 14.18
CA ASP A 287 -11.28 -11.08 15.12
C ASP A 287 -10.35 -10.13 14.35
N VAL A 288 -9.63 -10.63 13.34
CA VAL A 288 -8.78 -9.81 12.45
C VAL A 288 -9.61 -8.73 11.74
N LYS A 289 -10.79 -9.08 11.24
CA LYS A 289 -11.67 -8.13 10.53
C LYS A 289 -12.30 -7.09 11.46
N SER A 290 -12.36 -7.35 12.77
CA SER A 290 -12.98 -6.45 13.76
C SER A 290 -11.98 -5.67 14.59
N ASN A 291 -10.70 -6.05 14.60
CA ASN A 291 -9.71 -5.44 15.49
C ASN A 291 -8.76 -4.49 14.75
N CYS A 292 -8.30 -3.48 15.49
CA CYS A 292 -7.15 -2.67 15.14
C CYS A 292 -5.90 -3.19 15.87
N LEU A 293 -4.74 -2.58 15.63
CA LEU A 293 -3.41 -2.97 16.10
C LEU A 293 -3.41 -3.61 17.50
N PHE A 294 -3.78 -2.86 18.56
CA PHE A 294 -3.66 -3.38 19.92
C PHE A 294 -4.68 -4.48 20.24
N GLY A 295 -5.86 -4.42 19.62
CA GLY A 295 -6.87 -5.47 19.73
C GLY A 295 -6.39 -6.79 19.11
N THR A 296 -5.77 -6.71 17.93
CA THR A 296 -5.19 -7.88 17.25
C THR A 296 -4.06 -8.47 18.09
N LEU A 297 -3.13 -7.65 18.59
CA LEU A 297 -2.05 -8.14 19.46
C LEU A 297 -2.57 -8.81 20.74
N ALA A 298 -3.61 -8.25 21.37
CA ALA A 298 -4.20 -8.82 22.58
C ALA A 298 -4.86 -10.19 22.33
N VAL A 299 -5.62 -10.34 21.22
CA VAL A 299 -6.31 -11.59 20.89
C VAL A 299 -5.34 -12.71 20.52
N PHE A 300 -4.26 -12.38 19.82
CA PHE A 300 -3.33 -13.37 19.27
C PHE A 300 -2.03 -13.50 20.07
N LEU A 301 -1.98 -12.99 21.30
CA LEU A 301 -0.78 -13.06 22.15
C LEU A 301 -0.28 -14.50 22.31
N GLY A 302 0.94 -14.78 21.81
CA GLY A 302 1.57 -16.09 21.87
C GLY A 302 0.92 -17.17 20.99
N ALA A 303 0.00 -16.77 20.10
CA ALA A 303 -0.72 -17.69 19.25
C ALA A 303 0.21 -18.34 18.21
N LYS A 304 -0.04 -19.62 17.93
CA LYS A 304 0.68 -20.41 16.92
C LYS A 304 -0.22 -20.73 15.75
N VAL A 305 0.26 -20.60 14.51
CA VAL A 305 -0.52 -20.84 13.29
C VAL A 305 -1.12 -22.24 13.24
N GLU A 306 -0.41 -23.21 13.83
CA GLU A 306 -0.83 -24.60 13.96
C GLU A 306 -2.16 -24.76 14.72
N ASN A 307 -2.56 -23.77 15.53
CA ASN A 307 -3.81 -23.83 16.29
C ASN A 307 -5.04 -23.48 15.45
N PHE A 308 -4.88 -22.93 14.24
CA PHE A 308 -5.97 -22.37 13.45
C PHE A 308 -6.38 -23.21 12.24
N SER A 309 -5.69 -24.33 12.00
CA SER A 309 -6.02 -25.26 10.91
C SER A 309 -6.46 -26.63 11.43
N THR A 310 -7.32 -27.31 10.66
CA THR A 310 -7.89 -28.62 10.99
C THR A 310 -6.81 -29.69 11.17
N ASN A 311 -5.73 -29.60 10.40
CA ASN A 311 -4.63 -30.58 10.41
C ASN A 311 -3.38 -30.07 11.16
N HIS A 312 -3.51 -28.98 11.93
CA HIS A 312 -2.40 -28.37 12.67
C HIS A 312 -1.15 -28.08 11.81
N LEU A 313 -1.39 -27.51 10.63
CA LEU A 313 -0.34 -27.22 9.64
C LEU A 313 0.68 -26.23 10.18
N THR A 314 1.96 -26.58 10.05
CA THR A 314 3.08 -25.67 10.31
C THR A 314 3.23 -24.64 9.18
N LEU A 315 4.02 -23.58 9.42
CA LEU A 315 4.38 -22.62 8.36
C LEU A 315 4.94 -23.31 7.10
N ASP A 316 5.89 -24.23 7.27
CA ASP A 316 6.49 -24.96 6.15
C ASP A 316 5.45 -25.75 5.35
N GLN A 317 4.48 -26.37 6.02
CA GLN A 317 3.39 -27.09 5.37
C GLN A 317 2.42 -26.14 4.65
N LEU A 318 2.11 -24.99 5.25
CA LEU A 318 1.31 -23.94 4.61
C LEU A 318 1.99 -23.42 3.34
N TYR A 319 3.32 -23.28 3.34
CA TYR A 319 4.06 -22.88 2.14
C TYR A 319 3.96 -23.92 1.01
N GLN A 320 3.68 -25.19 1.30
CA GLN A 320 3.50 -26.23 0.28
C GLN A 320 2.05 -26.40 -0.18
N VAL A 321 1.08 -25.72 0.45
CA VAL A 321 -0.32 -25.75 0.03
C VAL A 321 -0.42 -25.23 -1.39
N LYS A 322 -1.01 -26.02 -2.29
CA LYS A 322 -1.24 -25.64 -3.68
C LYS A 322 -2.54 -24.86 -3.82
N ALA A 323 -2.45 -23.72 -4.46
CA ALA A 323 -3.58 -22.99 -5.01
C ALA A 323 -4.14 -23.71 -6.25
N SER A 324 -5.39 -23.40 -6.61
CA SER A 324 -6.06 -23.98 -7.78
C SER A 324 -5.37 -23.66 -9.12
N ASN A 325 -4.55 -22.60 -9.17
CA ASN A 325 -3.73 -22.24 -10.33
C ASN A 325 -2.37 -22.99 -10.40
N GLY A 326 -2.11 -23.91 -9.48
CA GLY A 326 -0.91 -24.74 -9.44
C GLY A 326 0.26 -24.14 -8.64
N ARG A 327 0.21 -22.85 -8.29
CA ARG A 327 1.22 -22.22 -7.44
C ARG A 327 1.10 -22.68 -5.99
N THR A 328 2.20 -22.66 -5.27
CA THR A 328 2.24 -22.92 -3.83
C THR A 328 2.05 -21.62 -3.03
N GLY A 329 1.56 -21.74 -1.79
CA GLY A 329 1.49 -20.60 -0.87
C GLY A 329 2.88 -19.96 -0.65
N GLY A 330 3.94 -20.76 -0.66
CA GLY A 330 5.31 -20.30 -0.56
C GLY A 330 5.73 -19.41 -1.73
N GLU A 331 5.36 -19.78 -2.97
CA GLU A 331 5.65 -18.95 -4.16
C GLU A 331 4.85 -17.64 -4.14
N ILE A 332 3.60 -17.66 -3.68
CA ILE A 332 2.77 -16.46 -3.54
C ILE A 332 3.36 -15.48 -2.51
N ILE A 333 3.90 -16.01 -1.41
CA ILE A 333 4.58 -15.21 -0.38
C ILE A 333 5.93 -14.68 -0.90
N ASP A 334 6.67 -15.48 -1.68
CA ASP A 334 7.94 -15.04 -2.27
C ASP A 334 7.76 -13.88 -3.26
N ASP A 335 6.60 -13.76 -3.93
CA ASP A 335 6.30 -12.59 -4.78
C ASP A 335 6.30 -11.27 -4.00
N GLN A 336 6.13 -11.30 -2.67
CA GLN A 336 6.10 -10.11 -1.82
C GLN A 336 7.48 -9.67 -1.34
N LYS A 337 8.53 -10.42 -1.72
CA LYS A 337 9.91 -10.18 -1.29
C LYS A 337 10.47 -8.90 -1.90
N LEU A 338 11.14 -8.11 -1.07
CA LEU A 338 11.79 -6.86 -1.49
C LEU A 338 13.20 -7.11 -2.05
N GLY A 339 13.64 -6.23 -2.94
CA GLY A 339 14.98 -6.28 -3.54
C GLY A 339 15.19 -7.39 -4.57
N VAL A 340 14.11 -7.93 -5.16
CA VAL A 340 14.17 -8.91 -6.25
C VAL A 340 14.03 -8.21 -7.60
N ASP A 341 14.95 -8.48 -8.54
CA ASP A 341 14.95 -7.92 -9.91
C ASP A 341 14.88 -6.38 -9.92
N ILE A 342 15.72 -5.79 -9.08
CA ILE A 342 15.91 -4.35 -8.94
C ILE A 342 17.23 -3.90 -9.57
N GLY A 343 17.29 -2.64 -9.99
CA GLY A 343 18.52 -2.01 -10.47
C GLY A 343 18.39 -0.50 -10.57
N PRO A 344 19.49 0.24 -10.83
CA PRO A 344 19.44 1.67 -11.05
C PRO A 344 18.69 1.99 -12.35
N ALA A 345 18.36 3.26 -12.56
CA ALA A 345 17.77 3.73 -13.81
C ALA A 345 18.60 3.31 -15.03
N GLY A 346 17.95 2.75 -16.05
CA GLY A 346 18.59 2.29 -17.28
C GLY A 346 19.35 0.96 -17.17
N SER A 347 19.23 0.23 -16.06
CA SER A 347 19.82 -1.10 -15.87
C SER A 347 19.11 -2.22 -16.64
N GLY A 348 17.85 -2.01 -17.04
CA GLY A 348 17.02 -3.05 -17.66
C GLY A 348 16.44 -4.05 -16.68
N ALA A 349 16.61 -3.84 -15.37
CA ALA A 349 15.93 -4.62 -14.33
C ALA A 349 14.41 -4.41 -14.40
N LYS A 350 13.63 -5.38 -13.92
CA LYS A 350 12.16 -5.25 -13.88
C LYS A 350 11.71 -4.02 -13.08
N TYR A 351 12.40 -3.74 -11.97
CA TYR A 351 12.13 -2.62 -11.09
C TYR A 351 13.33 -1.66 -11.05
N GLU A 352 13.26 -0.58 -11.83
CA GLU A 352 14.31 0.43 -11.86
C GLU A 352 14.08 1.52 -10.80
N ILE A 353 15.08 1.72 -9.94
CA ILE A 353 15.06 2.74 -8.88
C ILE A 353 16.13 3.79 -9.22
N GLY A 354 15.69 4.93 -9.75
CA GLY A 354 16.55 6.03 -10.21
C GLY A 354 16.89 7.09 -9.18
N PHE A 355 16.50 6.90 -7.92
CA PHE A 355 16.62 7.89 -6.85
C PHE A 355 17.22 7.28 -5.58
N PRO A 356 17.75 8.11 -4.66
CA PRO A 356 18.33 7.60 -3.42
C PRO A 356 17.31 6.98 -2.46
N VAL A 357 17.73 5.96 -1.72
CA VAL A 357 16.90 5.25 -0.74
C VAL A 357 17.55 5.29 0.64
N PHE A 358 16.83 5.72 1.67
CA PHE A 358 17.25 5.66 3.06
C PHE A 358 16.56 4.49 3.76
N GLN A 359 17.33 3.46 4.09
CA GLN A 359 16.85 2.32 4.87
C GLN A 359 17.37 2.43 6.31
N TYR A 360 16.53 2.12 7.30
CA TYR A 360 16.92 2.21 8.71
C TYR A 360 16.24 1.18 9.61
N ARG A 361 16.85 0.92 10.77
CA ARG A 361 16.26 0.09 11.82
C ARG A 361 16.72 0.45 13.22
N GLY A 362 15.99 -0.04 14.22
CA GLY A 362 16.39 0.00 15.61
C GLY A 362 17.52 -0.98 15.89
N TRP A 363 18.38 -0.67 16.85
CA TRP A 363 19.41 -1.61 17.29
C TRP A 363 18.81 -2.75 18.13
N LEU A 364 17.71 -2.49 18.84
CA LEU A 364 17.03 -3.45 19.71
C LEU A 364 15.77 -4.02 19.06
N GLU A 365 15.74 -4.08 17.73
CA GLU A 365 14.60 -4.55 16.96
C GLU A 365 14.16 -5.97 17.37
N GLU A 366 12.89 -6.11 17.75
CA GLU A 366 12.33 -7.32 18.35
C GLU A 366 11.19 -7.96 17.53
N ILE A 367 10.63 -7.25 16.55
CA ILE A 367 9.47 -7.67 15.75
C ILE A 367 9.93 -8.24 14.41
N ILE A 368 10.76 -7.49 13.70
CA ILE A 368 11.24 -7.78 12.35
C ILE A 368 12.66 -8.36 12.44
N PRO A 369 12.92 -9.56 11.91
CA PRO A 369 14.24 -10.16 12.02
C PRO A 369 15.33 -9.28 11.39
N HIS A 370 16.46 -9.15 12.07
CA HIS A 370 17.58 -8.40 11.51
C HIS A 370 18.02 -8.93 10.14
N GLU A 371 17.92 -10.25 9.93
CA GLU A 371 18.30 -10.93 8.69
C GLU A 371 17.48 -10.46 7.49
N THR A 372 16.18 -10.15 7.66
CA THR A 372 15.35 -9.67 6.55
C THR A 372 15.75 -8.25 6.13
N GLU A 373 16.00 -7.37 7.10
CA GLU A 373 16.38 -5.99 6.83
C GLU A 373 17.80 -5.91 6.24
N ASP A 374 18.75 -6.65 6.80
CA ASP A 374 20.10 -6.74 6.28
C ASP A 374 20.11 -7.36 4.87
N GLY A 375 19.28 -8.38 4.64
CA GLY A 375 19.08 -8.98 3.32
C GLY A 375 18.55 -7.98 2.29
N THR A 376 17.55 -7.18 2.67
CA THR A 376 16.96 -6.14 1.81
C THR A 376 17.97 -5.05 1.48
N LYS A 377 18.68 -4.52 2.50
CA LYS A 377 19.74 -3.53 2.31
C LYS A 377 20.83 -4.07 1.39
N ASN A 378 21.28 -5.31 1.60
CA ASN A 378 22.34 -5.90 0.80
C ASN A 378 21.90 -6.13 -0.66
N ALA A 379 20.64 -6.47 -0.90
CA ALA A 379 20.08 -6.57 -2.25
C ALA A 379 20.13 -5.22 -2.99
N TYR A 380 19.72 -4.13 -2.32
CA TYR A 380 19.76 -2.77 -2.87
C TYR A 380 21.20 -2.32 -3.16
N CYS A 381 22.13 -2.55 -2.24
CA CYS A 381 23.55 -2.25 -2.45
C CYS A 381 24.14 -3.04 -3.62
N LYS A 382 23.87 -4.35 -3.70
CA LYS A 382 24.36 -5.22 -4.78
C LYS A 382 23.80 -4.80 -6.14
N ALA A 383 22.57 -4.30 -6.18
CA ALA A 383 21.94 -3.80 -7.39
C ALA A 383 22.54 -2.47 -7.87
N GLY A 384 23.32 -1.76 -7.04
CA GLY A 384 23.90 -0.46 -7.39
C GLY A 384 22.95 0.72 -7.16
N ILE A 385 21.91 0.55 -6.35
CA ILE A 385 21.02 1.64 -5.95
C ILE A 385 21.76 2.52 -4.92
N ASN A 386 21.62 3.84 -5.02
CA ASN A 386 22.19 4.77 -4.03
C ASN A 386 21.45 4.63 -2.70
N THR A 387 21.91 3.74 -1.83
CA THR A 387 21.26 3.44 -0.56
C THR A 387 22.08 3.96 0.62
N THR A 388 21.43 4.69 1.51
CA THR A 388 21.92 5.06 2.84
C THR A 388 21.30 4.08 3.85
N TRP A 389 22.13 3.54 4.74
CA TRP A 389 21.73 2.59 5.77
C TRP A 389 22.07 3.15 7.15
N LYS A 390 21.11 3.12 8.08
CA LYS A 390 21.35 3.49 9.48
C LYS A 390 20.64 2.52 10.43
N ASN A 391 21.41 1.81 11.24
CA ASN A 391 20.92 0.86 12.25
C ASN A 391 21.38 1.20 13.67
N THR A 392 21.80 2.44 13.90
CA THR A 392 22.44 2.89 15.14
C THR A 392 21.47 3.61 16.08
N TYR A 393 20.16 3.51 15.85
CA TYR A 393 19.17 4.05 16.78
C TYR A 393 19.10 3.13 18.02
N PRO A 394 19.40 3.60 19.23
CA PRO A 394 19.51 2.76 20.43
C PRO A 394 18.14 2.43 21.05
N THR A 395 17.19 2.02 20.21
CA THR A 395 15.77 1.84 20.52
C THR A 395 15.23 0.54 19.92
N GLU A 396 14.10 0.08 20.45
CA GLU A 396 13.29 -1.03 19.92
C GLU A 396 12.46 -0.59 18.69
N HIS A 397 11.63 -1.48 18.14
CA HIS A 397 10.91 -1.28 16.89
C HIS A 397 10.13 0.05 16.84
N LEU A 398 9.25 0.30 17.81
CA LEU A 398 8.31 1.42 17.73
C LEU A 398 9.00 2.77 18.01
N SER A 399 9.84 2.84 19.05
CA SER A 399 10.55 4.07 19.41
C SER A 399 11.55 4.50 18.33
N THR A 400 12.04 3.55 17.51
CA THR A 400 12.89 3.86 16.36
C THR A 400 12.15 4.67 15.30
N ASP A 401 10.86 4.38 15.05
CA ASP A 401 10.07 5.16 14.09
C ASP A 401 10.08 6.65 14.44
N TRP A 402 9.70 6.98 15.67
CA TRP A 402 9.72 8.36 16.17
C TRP A 402 11.13 8.94 16.24
N GLY A 403 12.10 8.15 16.69
CA GLY A 403 13.50 8.57 16.80
C GLY A 403 14.15 8.88 15.45
N ALA A 404 13.71 8.23 14.38
CA ALA A 404 14.21 8.43 13.03
C ALA A 404 13.45 9.51 12.24
N ALA A 405 12.25 9.90 12.66
CA ALA A 405 11.37 10.80 11.92
C ALA A 405 12.04 12.13 11.50
N GLY A 406 12.91 12.69 12.35
CA GLY A 406 13.71 13.88 12.02
C GLY A 406 14.74 13.63 10.91
N ASP A 407 15.46 12.51 10.95
CA ASP A 407 16.42 12.13 9.92
C ASP A 407 15.72 11.81 8.60
N VAL A 408 14.58 11.13 8.66
CA VAL A 408 13.72 10.86 7.49
C VAL A 408 13.26 12.16 6.84
N THR A 409 12.74 13.10 7.63
CA THR A 409 12.31 14.42 7.15
C THR A 409 13.46 15.19 6.52
N SER A 410 14.64 15.16 7.15
CA SER A 410 15.85 15.81 6.64
C SER A 410 16.31 15.19 5.32
N PHE A 411 16.37 13.85 5.24
CA PHE A 411 16.75 13.11 4.06
C PHE A 411 15.87 13.47 2.85
N LEU A 412 14.55 13.43 3.01
CA LEU A 412 13.61 13.77 1.94
C LEU A 412 13.68 15.26 1.56
N ASN A 413 13.78 16.17 2.54
CA ASN A 413 13.94 17.60 2.26
C ASN A 413 15.20 17.90 1.44
N ASP A 414 16.31 17.22 1.73
CA ASP A 414 17.52 17.35 0.92
C ASP A 414 17.29 16.89 -0.53
N ARG A 415 16.49 15.84 -0.76
CA ARG A 415 16.12 15.41 -2.12
C ARG A 415 15.20 16.43 -2.80
N PHE A 416 14.24 16.98 -2.07
CA PHE A 416 13.36 18.05 -2.58
C PHE A 416 14.15 19.29 -2.99
N LEU A 417 15.25 19.59 -2.29
CA LEU A 417 16.16 20.68 -2.63
C LEU A 417 17.24 20.30 -3.65
N GLY A 418 17.25 19.06 -4.14
CA GLY A 418 18.20 18.60 -5.16
C GLY A 418 19.63 18.47 -4.64
N LYS A 419 19.82 18.27 -3.34
CA LYS A 419 21.14 17.98 -2.77
C LYS A 419 21.51 16.52 -3.05
N ASP A 420 22.78 16.27 -3.26
CA ASP A 420 23.29 14.90 -3.42
C ASP A 420 23.32 14.14 -2.08
N VAL A 421 23.33 12.81 -2.15
CA VAL A 421 23.60 11.93 -0.99
C VAL A 421 24.58 10.87 -1.43
N LYS A 422 25.52 10.55 -0.55
CA LYS A 422 26.44 9.45 -0.76
C LYS A 422 25.83 8.17 -0.19
N SER A 423 25.94 7.11 -0.97
CA SER A 423 25.60 5.78 -0.51
C SER A 423 26.50 5.39 0.67
N THR A 424 25.96 4.57 1.57
CA THR A 424 26.72 3.86 2.61
C THR A 424 26.81 2.36 2.30
N CYS A 425 26.38 1.97 1.11
CA CYS A 425 26.99 0.86 0.40
C CYS A 425 28.41 1.30 -0.01
#